data_AF-A0A349G7X0-F1
#
_entry.id   AF-A0A349G7X0-F1
#
_cell.length_a   1.000
_cell.length_b   1.000
_cell.length_c   1.000
_cell.angle_alpha   90.00
_cell.angle_beta   90.00
_cell.angle_gamma   90.00
#
_symmetry.space_group_name_H-M   'P 1'
#
loop_
_entity.id
_entity.type
_entity.pdbx_description
1 polymer ?
#
loop_
_entity_poly.entity_id
_entity_poly.type
_entity_poly.pdbx_seq_one_letter_code
_entity_poly.pdbx_strand_id
1 'polypeptide(L)'
;MSERLNELYTLTQKAQKMEMINEEIALKIYLEIFESYTPKISKTYESAIRLLEKRHRYAEALQICEQAIELTNASEVSGIVDRFESTKERLLRKMSDEQPELLKPVKKKFKWRPKHIIFLLVVVVLTVLILRFTTPFGNLDVNLEGKDSLEGGTNIFRETTEDVSKSYPITSEIIDLATRELLKHLDAIDAAVIPQGGTLGIAVIVAPGTSPERAKELAEYYLKALSGAAAAEYADISGPTDTSLGQIYNYYELVITVGTSTEKEDFISEGTKGRGANSIFWR
;
A
#
# COMPACT_ATOMS: atom_id res chain seq x y z
N MET A 1 -8.77 16.38 -38.51
CA MET A 1 -9.82 16.62 -37.48
C MET A 1 -10.69 15.37 -37.23
N SER A 2 -10.95 14.52 -38.24
CA SER A 2 -11.76 13.29 -38.08
C SER A 2 -11.17 12.24 -37.13
N GLU A 3 -9.85 12.02 -37.17
CA GLU A 3 -9.17 10.96 -36.41
C GLU A 3 -9.24 11.18 -34.89
N ARG A 4 -8.83 12.36 -34.41
CA ARG A 4 -8.93 12.74 -32.98
C ARG A 4 -10.35 12.63 -32.40
N LEU A 5 -11.36 12.94 -33.21
CA LEU A 5 -12.75 12.83 -32.78
C LEU A 5 -13.18 11.37 -32.63
N ASN A 6 -12.72 10.50 -33.54
CA ASN A 6 -12.97 9.06 -33.47
C ASN A 6 -12.25 8.43 -32.26
N GLU A 7 -11.02 8.84 -31.97
CA GLU A 7 -10.29 8.42 -30.78
C GLU A 7 -11.02 8.83 -29.48
N LEU A 8 -11.41 10.10 -29.37
CA LEU A 8 -12.20 10.57 -28.22
C LEU A 8 -13.50 9.77 -28.05
N TYR A 9 -14.20 9.49 -29.15
CA TYR A 9 -15.43 8.69 -29.14
C TYR A 9 -15.18 7.27 -28.66
N THR A 10 -14.15 6.59 -29.17
CA THR A 10 -13.82 5.21 -28.78
C THR A 10 -13.37 5.13 -27.32
N LEU A 11 -12.57 6.08 -26.83
CA LEU A 11 -12.19 6.18 -25.42
C LEU A 11 -13.40 6.39 -24.52
N THR A 12 -14.31 7.30 -24.89
CA THR A 12 -15.53 7.57 -24.11
C THR A 12 -16.43 6.33 -24.03
N GLN A 13 -16.62 5.61 -25.14
CA GLN A 13 -17.38 4.35 -25.15
C GLN A 13 -16.73 3.27 -24.30
N LYS A 14 -15.40 3.16 -24.37
CA LYS A 14 -14.62 2.22 -23.54
C LYS A 14 -14.76 2.55 -22.05
N ALA A 15 -14.66 3.82 -21.67
CA ALA A 15 -14.84 4.28 -20.29
C ALA A 15 -16.23 3.92 -19.76
N GLN A 16 -17.28 4.18 -20.54
CA GLN A 16 -18.67 3.84 -20.16
C GLN A 16 -18.88 2.32 -19.99
N LYS A 17 -18.30 1.50 -20.87
CA LYS A 17 -18.36 0.04 -20.72
C LYS A 17 -17.61 -0.42 -19.46
N MET A 18 -16.44 0.15 -19.20
CA MET A 18 -15.65 -0.16 -18.00
C MET A 18 -16.36 0.31 -16.73
N GLU A 19 -17.14 1.38 -16.76
CA GLU A 19 -17.93 1.87 -15.62
C GLU A 19 -18.87 0.79 -15.05
N MET A 20 -19.29 -0.17 -15.88
CA MET A 20 -20.12 -1.30 -15.47
C MET A 20 -19.34 -2.53 -14.98
N ILE A 21 -18.05 -2.64 -15.36
CA ILE A 21 -17.23 -3.83 -15.12
C ILE A 21 -16.20 -3.56 -14.02
N ASN A 22 -15.44 -2.48 -14.17
CA ASN A 22 -14.40 -2.04 -13.27
C ASN A 22 -14.36 -0.50 -13.22
N GLU A 23 -14.89 0.05 -12.12
CA GLU A 23 -14.99 1.49 -11.90
C GLU A 23 -13.63 2.21 -11.83
N GLU A 24 -12.53 1.50 -11.55
CA GLU A 24 -11.19 2.10 -11.40
C GLU A 24 -10.53 2.30 -12.76
N ILE A 25 -10.58 1.27 -13.60
CA ILE A 25 -10.14 1.37 -14.99
C ILE A 25 -10.97 2.44 -15.73
N ALA A 26 -12.28 2.50 -15.47
CA ALA A 26 -13.15 3.54 -16.03
C ALA A 26 -12.68 4.95 -15.66
N LEU A 27 -12.38 5.18 -14.38
CA LEU A 27 -11.88 6.47 -13.89
C LEU A 27 -10.55 6.83 -14.55
N LYS A 28 -9.61 5.88 -14.65
CA LYS A 28 -8.32 6.11 -15.32
C LYS A 28 -8.49 6.59 -16.76
N ILE A 29 -9.39 5.96 -17.52
CA ILE A 29 -9.68 6.36 -18.91
C ILE A 29 -10.31 7.76 -18.95
N TYR A 30 -11.22 8.10 -18.03
CA TYR A 30 -11.78 9.45 -17.99
C TYR A 30 -10.72 10.53 -17.71
N LEU A 31 -9.77 10.26 -16.82
CA LEU A 31 -8.66 11.18 -16.55
C LEU A 31 -7.75 11.34 -17.78
N GLU A 32 -7.39 10.23 -18.45
CA GLU A 32 -6.63 10.26 -19.71
C GLU A 32 -7.33 11.08 -20.80
N ILE A 33 -8.67 10.98 -20.88
CA ILE A 33 -9.48 11.80 -21.79
C ILE A 33 -9.31 13.29 -21.46
N PHE A 34 -9.32 13.70 -20.20
CA PHE A 34 -9.18 15.12 -19.82
C PHE A 34 -7.75 15.67 -19.98
N GLU A 35 -6.74 14.81 -19.89
CA GLU A 35 -5.35 15.19 -20.17
C GLU A 35 -5.11 15.42 -21.67
N SER A 36 -5.72 14.60 -22.52
CA SER A 36 -5.44 14.59 -23.96
C SER A 36 -6.47 15.36 -24.80
N TYR A 37 -7.68 15.56 -24.28
CA TYR A 37 -8.82 16.09 -25.02
C TYR A 37 -9.70 17.01 -24.16
N THR A 38 -10.57 17.76 -24.83
CA THR A 38 -11.63 18.57 -24.21
C THR A 38 -12.99 18.02 -24.63
N PRO A 39 -13.60 17.09 -23.85
CA PRO A 39 -14.89 16.51 -24.19
C PRO A 39 -15.98 17.57 -24.28
N LYS A 40 -16.81 17.56 -25.32
CA LYS A 40 -17.93 18.51 -25.46
C LYS A 40 -19.23 18.06 -24.78
N ILE A 41 -19.18 16.89 -24.14
CA ILE A 41 -20.34 16.18 -23.60
C ILE A 41 -20.28 16.28 -22.07
N SER A 42 -21.25 16.97 -21.47
CA SER A 42 -21.35 17.11 -19.99
C SER A 42 -21.37 15.78 -19.26
N LYS A 43 -22.02 14.76 -19.84
CA LYS A 43 -22.10 13.41 -19.25
C LYS A 43 -20.72 12.81 -18.93
N THR A 44 -19.69 13.11 -19.73
CA THR A 44 -18.32 12.62 -19.49
C THR A 44 -17.75 13.19 -18.19
N TYR A 45 -17.95 14.49 -17.95
CA TYR A 45 -17.57 15.15 -16.69
C TYR A 45 -18.37 14.61 -15.50
N GLU A 46 -19.70 14.46 -15.66
CA GLU A 46 -20.58 13.95 -14.61
C GLU A 46 -20.18 12.53 -14.15
N SER A 47 -19.87 11.64 -15.10
CA SER A 47 -19.41 10.27 -14.79
C SER A 47 -18.10 10.28 -14.01
N ALA A 48 -17.11 11.07 -14.44
CA ALA A 48 -15.82 11.16 -13.76
C ALA A 48 -15.94 11.73 -12.34
N ILE A 49 -16.68 12.84 -12.18
CA ILE A 49 -16.95 13.46 -10.87
C ILE A 49 -17.61 12.45 -9.93
N ARG A 50 -18.61 11.71 -10.41
CA ARG A 50 -19.31 10.67 -9.63
C ARG A 50 -18.36 9.56 -9.17
N LEU A 51 -17.45 9.11 -10.05
CA LEU A 51 -16.47 8.06 -9.74
C LEU A 51 -15.39 8.53 -8.75
N LEU A 52 -14.99 9.81 -8.80
CA LEU A 52 -14.09 10.41 -7.81
C LEU A 52 -14.77 10.61 -6.46
N GLU A 53 -16.03 11.07 -6.47
CA GLU A 53 -16.85 11.27 -5.27
C GLU A 53 -17.05 9.95 -4.51
N LYS A 54 -17.29 8.83 -5.20
CA LYS A 54 -17.38 7.49 -4.60
C LYS A 54 -16.10 7.04 -3.88
N ARG A 55 -14.94 7.58 -4.26
CA ARG A 55 -13.62 7.23 -3.71
C ARG A 55 -13.11 8.26 -2.72
N HIS A 56 -13.96 9.17 -2.26
CA HIS A 56 -13.57 10.25 -1.35
C HIS A 56 -12.47 11.19 -1.89
N ARG A 57 -12.24 11.21 -3.21
CA ARG A 57 -11.26 12.10 -3.89
C ARG A 57 -11.90 13.45 -4.25
N TYR A 58 -12.44 14.15 -3.25
CA TYR A 58 -13.27 15.34 -3.46
C TYR A 58 -12.53 16.53 -4.07
N ALA A 59 -11.25 16.71 -3.73
CA ALA A 59 -10.45 17.83 -4.25
C ALA A 59 -10.29 17.74 -5.79
N GLU A 60 -10.06 16.53 -6.30
CA GLU A 60 -9.94 16.30 -7.75
C GLU A 60 -11.31 16.39 -8.43
N ALA A 61 -12.35 15.85 -7.79
CA ALA A 61 -13.73 15.99 -8.29
C ALA A 61 -14.12 17.46 -8.44
N LEU A 62 -13.70 18.30 -7.49
CA LEU A 62 -13.94 19.74 -7.51
C LEU A 62 -13.22 20.42 -8.68
N GLN A 63 -11.96 20.08 -8.96
CA GLN A 63 -11.21 20.62 -10.09
C GLN A 63 -11.89 20.30 -11.43
N ILE A 64 -12.30 19.05 -11.64
CA ILE A 64 -13.03 18.65 -12.86
C ILE A 64 -14.38 19.37 -12.96
N CYS A 65 -15.06 19.57 -11.84
CA CYS A 65 -16.31 20.30 -11.79
C CYS A 65 -16.14 21.78 -12.16
N GLU A 66 -15.09 22.43 -11.68
CA GLU A 66 -14.76 23.83 -12.01
C GLU A 66 -14.42 23.98 -13.49
N GLN A 67 -13.61 23.07 -14.03
CA GLN A 67 -13.30 23.03 -15.45
C GLN A 67 -14.57 22.88 -16.31
N ALA A 68 -15.51 22.02 -15.90
CA ALA A 68 -16.78 21.84 -16.61
C ALA A 68 -17.65 23.11 -16.60
N ILE A 69 -17.67 23.86 -15.49
CA ILE A 69 -18.39 25.15 -15.37
C ILE A 69 -17.79 26.18 -16.32
N GLU A 70 -16.47 26.32 -16.32
CA GLU A 70 -15.76 27.27 -17.20
C GLU A 70 -16.06 26.99 -18.68
N LEU A 71 -15.95 25.74 -19.11
CA LEU A 71 -16.22 25.33 -20.49
C LEU A 71 -17.69 25.45 -20.89
N THR A 72 -18.62 25.24 -19.94
CA THR A 72 -20.06 25.44 -20.20
C THR A 72 -20.38 26.92 -20.37
N ASN A 73 -19.79 27.80 -19.56
CA ASN A 73 -19.92 29.25 -19.69
C ASN A 73 -19.34 29.77 -21.02
N ALA A 74 -18.24 29.15 -21.49
CA ALA A 74 -17.66 29.41 -22.81
C ALA A 74 -18.48 28.82 -23.98
N SER A 75 -19.59 28.12 -23.71
CA SER A 75 -20.41 27.39 -24.70
C SER A 75 -19.65 26.29 -25.46
N GLU A 76 -18.55 25.77 -24.90
CA GLU A 76 -17.76 24.69 -25.51
C GLU A 76 -18.30 23.29 -25.16
N VAL A 77 -19.00 23.20 -24.03
CA VAL A 77 -19.63 21.97 -23.53
C VAL A 77 -21.14 22.15 -23.49
N SER A 78 -21.85 21.11 -23.94
CA SER A 78 -23.30 21.02 -23.84
C SER A 78 -23.71 20.67 -22.39
N GLY A 79 -24.37 21.59 -21.67
CA GLY A 79 -24.78 21.35 -20.28
C GLY A 79 -25.52 22.53 -19.65
N ILE A 80 -26.05 22.31 -18.44
CA ILE A 80 -26.67 23.34 -17.60
C ILE A 80 -25.70 23.66 -16.47
N VAL A 81 -25.25 24.92 -16.38
CA VAL A 81 -24.26 25.39 -15.40
C VAL A 81 -24.71 25.09 -13.97
N ASP A 82 -25.98 25.32 -13.66
CA ASP A 82 -26.61 25.08 -12.35
C ASP A 82 -26.39 23.64 -11.83
N ARG A 83 -26.30 22.66 -12.75
CA ARG A 83 -26.08 21.26 -12.38
C ARG A 83 -24.67 21.01 -11.85
N PHE A 84 -23.67 21.67 -12.44
CA PHE A 84 -22.30 21.59 -11.95
C PHE A 84 -22.11 22.44 -10.68
N GLU A 85 -22.72 23.63 -10.59
CA GLU A 85 -22.66 24.45 -9.37
C GLU A 85 -23.24 23.74 -8.15
N SER A 86 -24.42 23.14 -8.29
CA SER A 86 -25.03 22.34 -7.21
C SER A 86 -24.18 21.12 -6.82
N THR A 87 -23.47 20.52 -7.78
CA THR A 87 -22.51 19.43 -7.51
C THR A 87 -21.27 19.95 -6.78
N LYS A 88 -20.73 21.10 -7.16
CA LYS A 88 -19.62 21.78 -6.47
C LYS A 88 -19.97 22.10 -5.01
N GLU A 89 -21.15 22.67 -4.75
CA GLU A 89 -21.61 22.93 -3.37
C GLU A 89 -21.77 21.64 -2.55
N ARG A 90 -22.25 20.55 -3.18
CA ARG A 90 -22.33 19.24 -2.54
C ARG A 90 -20.95 18.71 -2.15
N LEU A 91 -19.97 18.80 -3.06
CA LEU A 91 -18.59 18.34 -2.81
C LEU A 91 -17.92 19.16 -1.70
N LEU A 92 -18.10 20.49 -1.69
CA LEU A 92 -17.56 21.37 -0.64
C LEU A 92 -18.10 21.03 0.75
N ARG A 93 -19.40 20.72 0.86
CA ARG A 93 -19.99 20.24 2.13
C ARG A 93 -19.36 18.93 2.60
N LYS A 94 -19.17 17.97 1.70
CA LYS A 94 -18.51 16.70 2.04
C LYS A 94 -17.06 16.91 2.49
N MET A 95 -16.33 17.82 1.84
CA MET A 95 -14.97 18.18 2.26
C MET A 95 -14.94 18.84 3.65
N SER A 96 -15.93 19.67 3.99
CA SER A 96 -16.02 20.25 5.34
C SER A 96 -16.41 19.23 6.40
N ASP A 97 -17.23 18.24 6.06
CA ASP A 97 -17.67 17.18 6.97
C ASP A 97 -16.57 16.13 7.22
N GLU A 98 -15.73 15.86 6.20
CA GLU A 98 -14.64 14.88 6.27
C GLU A 98 -13.31 15.43 6.79
N GLN A 99 -13.14 16.75 6.86
CA GLN A 99 -12.21 17.27 7.84
C GLN A 99 -12.85 16.98 9.20
N PRO A 100 -12.39 15.97 9.98
CA PRO A 100 -12.88 15.83 11.33
C PRO A 100 -12.65 17.21 11.92
N GLU A 101 -13.72 17.86 12.41
CA GLU A 101 -13.58 19.09 13.20
C GLU A 101 -12.36 18.83 14.07
N LEU A 102 -11.24 19.52 13.79
CA LEU A 102 -10.02 19.40 14.56
C LEU A 102 -10.49 19.57 15.98
N LEU A 103 -10.68 18.45 16.71
CA LEU A 103 -11.53 18.41 17.89
C LEU A 103 -11.06 19.59 18.70
N LYS A 104 -11.82 20.70 18.74
CA LYS A 104 -11.36 21.94 19.34
C LYS A 104 -10.90 21.48 20.70
N PRO A 105 -9.57 21.47 20.98
CA PRO A 105 -9.03 20.61 22.02
C PRO A 105 -9.87 20.93 23.22
N VAL A 106 -10.65 19.94 23.68
CA VAL A 106 -11.53 20.17 24.81
C VAL A 106 -10.55 20.44 25.93
N LYS A 107 -10.28 21.73 26.16
CA LYS A 107 -9.39 22.21 27.21
C LYS A 107 -10.14 21.93 28.49
N LYS A 108 -10.23 20.65 28.86
CA LYS A 108 -10.38 20.24 30.24
C LYS A 108 -9.17 20.88 30.90
N LYS A 109 -9.41 22.01 31.57
CA LYS A 109 -8.45 22.66 32.46
C LYS A 109 -8.15 21.63 33.54
N PHE A 110 -7.21 20.74 33.24
CA PHE A 110 -6.73 19.74 34.17
C PHE A 110 -5.96 20.51 35.22
N LYS A 111 -6.66 20.90 36.28
CA LYS A 111 -6.10 21.61 37.42
C LYS A 111 -5.19 20.63 38.13
N TRP A 112 -3.90 20.65 37.81
CA TRP A 112 -2.88 19.94 38.57
C TRP A 112 -2.94 20.42 40.01
N ARG A 113 -3.49 19.59 40.89
CA ARG A 113 -3.28 19.75 42.33
C ARG A 113 -1.81 19.40 42.59
N PRO A 114 -1.10 20.11 43.49
CA PRO A 114 0.32 19.88 43.76
C PRO A 114 0.65 18.41 44.12
N LYS A 115 -0.32 17.66 44.67
CA LYS A 115 -0.19 16.22 44.95
C LYS A 115 0.05 15.35 43.71
N HIS A 116 -0.47 15.73 42.53
CA HIS A 116 -0.26 14.97 41.29
C HIS A 116 1.15 15.19 40.71
N ILE A 117 1.73 16.38 40.91
CA ILE A 117 3.12 16.68 40.52
C ILE A 117 4.07 15.83 41.36
N ILE A 118 3.84 15.77 42.68
CA ILE A 118 4.62 14.94 43.60
C ILE A 118 4.49 13.46 43.22
N PHE A 119 3.28 12.98 42.92
CA PHE A 119 3.07 11.59 42.51
C PHE A 119 3.83 11.24 41.23
N LEU A 120 3.78 12.10 40.19
CA LEU A 120 4.50 11.85 38.95
C LEU A 120 6.02 11.85 39.16
N LEU A 121 6.55 12.77 39.99
CA LEU A 121 7.96 12.78 40.38
C LEU A 121 8.38 11.49 41.09
N VAL A 122 7.55 10.99 42.02
CA VAL A 122 7.80 9.73 42.72
C VAL A 122 7.80 8.55 41.74
N VAL A 123 6.86 8.50 40.78
CA VAL A 123 6.83 7.44 39.76
C VAL A 123 8.08 7.46 38.88
N VAL A 124 8.56 8.64 38.47
CA VAL A 124 9.79 8.78 37.67
C VAL A 124 11.02 8.35 38.47
N VAL A 125 11.14 8.78 39.73
CA VAL A 125 12.26 8.37 40.60
C VAL A 125 12.23 6.86 40.84
N LEU A 126 11.05 6.28 41.08
CA LEU A 126 10.88 4.85 41.31
C LEU A 126 11.23 4.03 40.06
N THR A 127 10.83 4.48 38.86
CA THR A 127 11.19 3.82 37.60
C THR A 127 12.69 3.86 37.33
N VAL A 128 13.35 5.00 37.58
CA VAL A 128 14.82 5.10 37.48
C VAL A 128 15.53 4.20 38.50
N LEU A 129 15.00 4.10 39.73
CA LEU A 129 15.50 3.19 40.76
C LEU A 129 15.36 1.72 40.37
N ILE A 130 14.20 1.33 39.84
CA ILE A 130 13.96 -0.04 39.36
C ILE A 130 14.94 -0.35 38.23
N LEU A 131 15.11 0.53 37.23
CA LEU A 131 16.09 0.35 36.16
C LEU A 131 17.52 0.19 36.69
N ARG A 132 17.92 0.96 37.70
CA ARG A 132 19.23 0.87 38.35
C ARG A 132 19.46 -0.45 39.08
N PHE A 133 18.42 -1.06 39.65
CA PHE A 133 18.53 -2.31 40.39
C PHE A 133 18.37 -3.56 39.51
N THR A 134 17.61 -3.47 38.41
CA THR A 134 17.40 -4.60 37.50
C THR A 134 18.48 -4.74 36.43
N THR A 135 19.28 -3.68 36.21
CA THR A 135 20.47 -3.76 35.36
C THR A 135 21.71 -3.87 36.26
N PRO A 136 22.23 -5.08 36.53
CA PRO A 136 23.55 -5.17 37.13
C PRO A 136 24.53 -4.61 36.11
N PHE A 137 25.06 -3.41 36.37
CA PHE A 137 26.29 -2.95 35.76
C PHE A 137 27.41 -3.88 36.26
N GLY A 138 27.44 -5.10 35.74
CA GLY A 138 28.65 -5.88 35.72
C GLY A 138 29.67 -5.07 34.95
N ASN A 139 30.85 -4.89 35.53
CA ASN A 139 32.00 -4.36 34.80
C ASN A 139 32.06 -5.11 33.47
N LEU A 140 31.87 -4.36 32.39
CA LEU A 140 32.11 -4.87 31.05
C LEU A 140 33.63 -4.98 30.93
N ASP A 141 34.19 -6.03 31.52
CA ASP A 141 35.51 -6.51 31.14
C ASP A 141 35.37 -6.96 29.70
N VAL A 142 35.76 -6.07 28.80
CA VAL A 142 35.89 -6.37 27.38
C VAL A 142 37.05 -7.35 27.30
N ASN A 143 36.74 -8.64 27.43
CA ASN A 143 37.70 -9.69 27.20
C ASN A 143 38.12 -9.62 25.72
N LEU A 144 39.32 -9.07 25.49
CA LEU A 144 39.99 -9.01 24.20
C LEU A 144 40.85 -10.25 23.93
N GLU A 145 40.60 -11.40 24.58
CA GLU A 145 41.23 -12.69 24.23
C GLU A 145 40.73 -13.29 22.89
N GLY A 146 39.84 -12.62 22.17
CA GLY A 146 39.41 -13.03 20.83
C GLY A 146 40.31 -12.56 19.68
N LYS A 147 41.32 -11.72 19.95
CA LYS A 147 42.11 -11.12 18.86
C LYS A 147 43.14 -12.09 18.26
N ASP A 148 43.61 -13.06 19.03
CA ASP A 148 44.58 -14.06 18.57
C ASP A 148 43.91 -15.36 18.07
N SER A 149 42.59 -15.51 18.22
CA SER A 149 41.83 -16.66 17.70
C SER A 149 41.42 -16.51 16.22
N LEU A 150 41.73 -15.37 15.59
CA LEU A 150 41.38 -15.08 14.19
C LEU A 150 42.56 -15.25 13.20
N GLU A 151 43.77 -15.55 13.66
CA GLU A 151 44.91 -15.85 12.76
C GLU A 151 44.88 -17.27 12.17
N GLY A 152 43.91 -18.11 12.55
CA GLY A 152 43.75 -19.48 12.01
C GLY A 152 42.42 -19.75 11.29
N GLY A 153 41.53 -18.77 11.19
CA GLY A 153 40.13 -18.96 10.77
C GLY A 153 39.81 -18.63 9.30
N THR A 154 40.80 -18.34 8.46
CA THR A 154 40.58 -17.81 7.10
C THR A 154 40.12 -18.84 6.06
N ASN A 155 39.81 -20.08 6.44
CA ASN A 155 39.43 -21.14 5.49
C ASN A 155 37.99 -21.67 5.62
N ILE A 156 37.13 -21.08 6.47
CA ILE A 156 35.76 -21.62 6.68
C ILE A 156 34.64 -20.62 6.36
N PHE A 157 34.91 -19.32 6.32
CA PHE A 157 34.01 -18.38 5.65
C PHE A 157 34.43 -18.29 4.19
N ARG A 158 33.83 -19.16 3.39
CA ARG A 158 33.69 -18.93 1.95
C ARG A 158 33.02 -17.56 1.81
N GLU A 159 33.82 -16.53 1.56
CA GLU A 159 33.37 -15.33 0.87
C GLU A 159 32.70 -15.83 -0.40
N THR A 160 31.38 -16.00 -0.32
CA THR A 160 30.57 -15.94 -1.52
C THR A 160 30.71 -14.49 -1.94
N THR A 161 31.66 -14.24 -2.83
CA THR A 161 31.65 -13.10 -3.74
C THR A 161 30.34 -13.19 -4.52
N GLU A 162 29.22 -12.85 -3.87
CA GLU A 162 27.95 -12.65 -4.52
C GLU A 162 28.13 -11.42 -5.39
N ASP A 163 28.13 -11.69 -6.68
CA ASP A 163 28.13 -10.76 -7.78
C ASP A 163 27.08 -9.65 -7.52
N VAL A 164 27.52 -8.51 -6.97
CA VAL A 164 26.68 -7.40 -6.49
C VAL A 164 25.93 -6.67 -7.63
N SER A 165 25.96 -7.16 -8.87
CA SER A 165 25.46 -6.40 -10.02
C SER A 165 24.07 -6.80 -10.53
N LYS A 166 23.43 -7.85 -10.02
CA LYS A 166 22.09 -8.25 -10.51
C LYS A 166 20.97 -7.77 -9.58
N SER A 167 20.13 -6.89 -10.11
CA SER A 167 18.92 -6.38 -9.47
C SER A 167 17.70 -6.88 -10.25
N TYR A 168 16.69 -7.38 -9.55
CA TYR A 168 15.45 -7.92 -10.13
C TYR A 168 14.25 -7.10 -9.66
N PRO A 169 14.04 -5.89 -10.20
CA PRO A 169 12.99 -5.01 -9.73
C PRO A 169 11.61 -5.67 -9.86
N ILE A 170 10.78 -5.54 -8.81
CA ILE A 170 9.38 -5.98 -8.86
C ILE A 170 8.56 -4.89 -9.55
N THR A 171 8.24 -5.09 -10.82
CA THR A 171 7.49 -4.13 -11.63
C THR A 171 5.97 -4.21 -11.37
N SER A 172 5.22 -3.21 -11.82
CA SER A 172 3.76 -3.21 -11.74
C SER A 172 3.12 -4.40 -12.45
N GLU A 173 3.70 -4.83 -13.58
CA GLU A 173 3.17 -5.94 -14.38
C GLU A 173 3.29 -7.27 -13.65
N ILE A 174 4.39 -7.48 -12.92
CA ILE A 174 4.61 -8.66 -12.07
C ILE A 174 3.57 -8.69 -10.94
N ILE A 175 3.33 -7.55 -10.29
CA ILE A 175 2.35 -7.41 -9.22
C ILE A 175 0.93 -7.66 -9.76
N ASP A 176 0.55 -7.03 -10.86
CA ASP A 176 -0.78 -7.17 -11.48
C ASP A 176 -1.08 -8.62 -11.89
N LEU A 177 -0.08 -9.34 -12.43
CA LEU A 177 -0.23 -10.75 -12.78
C LEU A 177 -0.46 -11.62 -11.53
N ALA A 178 0.34 -11.40 -10.49
CA ALA A 178 0.25 -12.13 -9.24
C ALA A 178 -1.07 -11.86 -8.51
N THR A 179 -1.52 -10.60 -8.47
CA THR A 179 -2.78 -10.20 -7.83
C THR A 179 -3.95 -10.82 -8.58
N ARG A 180 -3.94 -10.82 -9.91
CA ARG A 180 -4.97 -11.49 -10.70
C ARG A 180 -5.06 -12.99 -10.40
N GLU A 181 -3.92 -13.65 -10.19
CA GLU A 181 -3.89 -15.07 -9.84
C GLU A 181 -4.47 -15.31 -8.44
N LEU A 182 -4.07 -14.50 -7.46
CA LEU A 182 -4.59 -14.57 -6.09
C LEU A 182 -6.12 -14.37 -6.04
N LEU A 183 -6.63 -13.36 -6.75
CA LEU A 183 -8.06 -13.02 -6.75
C LEU A 183 -8.96 -14.07 -7.41
N LYS A 184 -8.40 -15.16 -7.97
CA LYS A 184 -9.20 -16.34 -8.33
C LYS A 184 -9.69 -17.10 -7.10
N HIS A 185 -9.08 -16.90 -5.94
CA HIS A 185 -9.56 -17.44 -4.67
C HIS A 185 -10.64 -16.54 -4.08
N LEU A 186 -11.83 -17.10 -3.82
CA LEU A 186 -12.98 -16.37 -3.28
C LEU A 186 -12.72 -15.69 -1.94
N ASP A 187 -11.76 -16.21 -1.18
CA ASP A 187 -11.40 -15.72 0.16
C ASP A 187 -10.42 -14.53 0.10
N ALA A 188 -9.84 -14.23 -1.06
CA ALA A 188 -8.92 -13.10 -1.24
C ALA A 188 -9.68 -11.89 -1.81
N ILE A 189 -9.57 -10.75 -1.14
CA ILE A 189 -10.24 -9.50 -1.53
C ILE A 189 -9.29 -8.61 -2.31
N ASP A 190 -8.06 -8.46 -1.82
CA ASP A 190 -7.06 -7.57 -2.41
C ASP A 190 -5.64 -7.97 -1.97
N ALA A 191 -4.62 -7.49 -2.68
CA ALA A 191 -3.24 -7.62 -2.26
C ALA A 191 -2.35 -6.50 -2.81
N ALA A 192 -1.35 -6.13 -2.02
CA ALA A 192 -0.38 -5.09 -2.37
C ALA A 192 1.05 -5.56 -2.09
N VAL A 193 1.99 -5.09 -2.92
CA VAL A 193 3.43 -5.27 -2.73
C VAL A 193 4.09 -3.90 -2.78
N ILE A 194 4.89 -3.60 -1.76
CA ILE A 194 5.60 -2.34 -1.61
C ILE A 194 7.10 -2.64 -1.54
N PRO A 195 7.84 -2.47 -2.65
CA PRO A 195 9.29 -2.62 -2.64
C PRO A 195 9.95 -1.44 -1.92
N GLN A 196 10.82 -1.74 -0.95
CA GLN A 196 11.62 -0.74 -0.23
C GLN A 196 13.06 -1.23 -0.09
N GLY A 197 13.91 -0.84 -1.04
CA GLY A 197 15.32 -1.26 -1.07
C GLY A 197 15.46 -2.77 -1.18
N GLY A 198 16.05 -3.41 -0.18
CA GLY A 198 16.25 -4.87 -0.11
C GLY A 198 15.07 -5.63 0.51
N THR A 199 13.97 -4.95 0.84
CA THR A 199 12.81 -5.54 1.53
C THR A 199 11.55 -5.40 0.67
N LEU A 200 10.72 -6.43 0.65
CA LEU A 200 9.37 -6.41 0.08
C LEU A 200 8.35 -6.47 1.21
N GLY A 201 7.57 -5.39 1.35
CA GLY A 201 6.37 -5.39 2.16
C GLY A 201 5.21 -5.98 1.37
N ILE A 202 4.51 -6.95 1.95
CA ILE A 202 3.45 -7.71 1.28
C ILE A 202 2.23 -7.69 2.19
N ALA A 203 1.11 -7.19 1.67
CA ALA A 203 -0.16 -7.16 2.38
C ALA A 203 -1.21 -7.94 1.57
N VAL A 204 -1.93 -8.83 2.24
CA VAL A 204 -3.05 -9.59 1.65
C VAL A 204 -4.31 -9.33 2.47
N ILE A 205 -5.35 -8.82 1.83
CA ILE A 205 -6.66 -8.61 2.43
C ILE A 205 -7.53 -9.83 2.12
N VAL A 206 -8.07 -10.46 3.16
CA VAL A 206 -8.91 -11.66 3.05
C VAL A 206 -10.32 -11.42 3.56
N ALA A 207 -11.24 -12.29 3.14
CA ALA A 207 -12.63 -12.23 3.56
C ALA A 207 -12.78 -12.43 5.09
N PRO A 208 -13.75 -11.76 5.72
CA PRO A 208 -14.11 -12.02 7.11
C PRO A 208 -14.42 -13.51 7.33
N GLY A 209 -13.91 -14.08 8.43
CA GLY A 209 -14.08 -15.50 8.75
C GLY A 209 -13.02 -16.44 8.16
N THR A 210 -12.04 -15.92 7.41
CA THR A 210 -10.87 -16.69 6.98
C THR A 210 -10.05 -17.13 8.19
N SER A 211 -9.70 -18.42 8.29
CA SER A 211 -8.89 -18.93 9.40
C SER A 211 -7.42 -18.49 9.28
N PRO A 212 -6.64 -18.48 10.38
CA PRO A 212 -5.22 -18.15 10.33
C PRO A 212 -4.41 -19.05 9.39
N GLU A 213 -4.69 -20.35 9.35
CA GLU A 213 -4.01 -21.29 8.46
C GLU A 213 -4.32 -20.96 7.00
N ARG A 214 -5.59 -20.69 6.68
CA ARG A 214 -6.02 -20.31 5.33
C ARG A 214 -5.43 -18.98 4.90
N ALA A 215 -5.33 -18.02 5.81
CA ALA A 215 -4.68 -16.73 5.58
C ALA A 215 -3.21 -16.89 5.21
N LYS A 216 -2.47 -17.75 5.94
CA LYS A 216 -1.07 -18.09 5.63
C LYS A 216 -0.94 -18.76 4.26
N GLU A 217 -1.81 -19.72 3.95
CA GLU A 217 -1.85 -20.38 2.63
C GLU A 217 -2.07 -19.40 1.48
N LEU A 218 -3.01 -18.45 1.62
CA LEU A 218 -3.28 -17.44 0.59
C LEU A 218 -2.09 -16.51 0.38
N ALA A 219 -1.39 -16.12 1.45
CA ALA A 219 -0.16 -15.34 1.34
C ALA A 219 0.97 -16.14 0.66
N GLU A 220 1.14 -17.42 1.00
CA GLU A 220 2.12 -18.29 0.32
C GLU A 220 1.77 -18.50 -1.16
N TYR A 221 0.49 -18.64 -1.48
CA TYR A 221 0.02 -18.71 -2.86
C TYR A 221 0.35 -17.43 -3.63
N TYR A 222 0.09 -16.26 -3.02
CA TYR A 222 0.42 -14.98 -3.62
C TYR A 222 1.93 -14.82 -3.85
N LEU A 223 2.76 -15.23 -2.89
CA LEU A 223 4.21 -15.24 -3.04
C LEU A 223 4.68 -16.15 -4.18
N LYS A 224 4.08 -17.34 -4.32
CA LYS A 224 4.39 -18.23 -5.45
C LYS A 224 3.96 -17.59 -6.77
N ALA A 225 2.77 -16.99 -6.84
CA ALA A 225 2.30 -16.29 -8.04
C ALA A 225 3.26 -15.14 -8.43
N LEU A 226 3.70 -14.33 -7.47
CA LEU A 226 4.67 -13.25 -7.69
C LEU A 226 6.01 -13.77 -8.20
N SER A 227 6.53 -14.86 -7.63
CA SER A 227 7.76 -15.47 -8.13
C SER A 227 7.60 -16.11 -9.51
N GLY A 228 6.42 -16.66 -9.82
CA GLY A 228 6.13 -17.21 -11.14
C GLY A 228 6.09 -16.11 -12.20
N ALA A 229 5.44 -14.99 -11.88
CA ALA A 229 5.42 -13.80 -12.71
C ALA A 229 6.84 -13.24 -12.94
N ALA A 230 7.65 -13.13 -11.88
CA ALA A 230 9.02 -12.66 -11.99
C ALA A 230 9.89 -13.60 -12.85
N ALA A 231 9.74 -14.92 -12.71
CA ALA A 231 10.50 -15.89 -13.51
C ALA A 231 10.09 -15.91 -15.00
N ALA A 232 8.88 -15.45 -15.33
CA ALA A 232 8.48 -15.25 -16.71
C ALA A 232 9.17 -14.02 -17.34
N GLU A 233 9.46 -12.99 -16.53
CA GLU A 233 10.14 -11.76 -16.97
C GLU A 233 11.67 -11.92 -17.01
N TYR A 234 12.23 -12.58 -16.00
CA TYR A 234 13.68 -12.73 -15.81
C TYR A 234 14.12 -14.16 -16.10
N ALA A 235 14.80 -14.37 -17.23
CA ALA A 235 15.18 -15.70 -17.71
C ALA A 235 16.18 -16.46 -16.81
N ASP A 236 16.89 -15.77 -15.92
CA ASP A 236 17.92 -16.32 -15.05
C ASP A 236 17.47 -16.60 -13.61
N ILE A 237 16.19 -16.39 -13.29
CA ILE A 237 15.61 -16.80 -12.01
C ILE A 237 14.66 -17.98 -12.18
N SER A 238 14.74 -18.94 -11.27
CA SER A 238 13.81 -20.06 -11.24
C SER A 238 12.51 -19.67 -10.52
N GLY A 239 11.38 -20.06 -11.10
CA GLY A 239 10.05 -19.89 -10.51
C GLY A 239 9.81 -20.74 -9.25
N PRO A 240 8.62 -20.64 -8.65
CA PRO A 240 8.24 -21.41 -7.46
C PRO A 240 8.10 -22.91 -7.77
N THR A 241 8.21 -23.73 -6.74
CA THR A 241 7.90 -25.17 -6.78
C THR A 241 6.98 -25.53 -5.62
N ASP A 242 6.67 -26.82 -5.45
CA ASP A 242 5.90 -27.29 -4.30
C ASP A 242 6.61 -26.97 -2.98
N THR A 243 7.95 -27.06 -2.98
CA THR A 243 8.81 -26.91 -1.79
C THR A 243 9.54 -25.57 -1.71
N SER A 244 9.44 -24.72 -2.74
CA SER A 244 10.14 -23.43 -2.81
C SER A 244 9.21 -22.31 -3.23
N LEU A 245 9.38 -21.14 -2.61
CA LEU A 245 8.70 -19.91 -3.03
C LEU A 245 9.29 -19.34 -4.32
N GLY A 246 10.43 -19.84 -4.79
CA GLY A 246 11.16 -19.39 -5.98
C GLY A 246 12.37 -18.50 -5.65
N GLN A 247 13.23 -18.27 -6.66
CA GLN A 247 14.56 -17.67 -6.45
C GLN A 247 14.54 -16.15 -6.27
N ILE A 248 13.45 -15.46 -6.62
CA ILE A 248 13.36 -14.01 -6.46
C ILE A 248 13.57 -13.58 -5.00
N TYR A 249 13.15 -14.42 -4.05
CA TYR A 249 13.28 -14.17 -2.60
C TYR A 249 14.66 -14.47 -2.01
N ASN A 250 15.65 -14.78 -2.87
CA ASN A 250 17.06 -14.78 -2.50
C ASN A 250 17.67 -13.38 -2.57
N TYR A 251 16.98 -12.41 -3.18
CA TYR A 251 17.44 -11.03 -3.30
C TYR A 251 16.71 -10.08 -2.35
N TYR A 252 15.57 -10.53 -1.80
CA TYR A 252 14.70 -9.72 -0.95
C TYR A 252 14.47 -10.36 0.42
N GLU A 253 14.38 -9.51 1.44
CA GLU A 253 13.73 -9.82 2.71
C GLU A 253 12.22 -9.62 2.58
N LEU A 254 11.42 -10.46 3.23
CA LEU A 254 9.97 -10.35 3.20
C LEU A 254 9.42 -9.94 4.56
N VAL A 255 8.48 -8.99 4.52
CA VAL A 255 7.59 -8.65 5.63
C VAL A 255 6.17 -8.82 5.11
N ILE A 256 5.42 -9.73 5.71
CA ILE A 256 4.13 -10.19 5.21
C ILE A 256 3.07 -9.91 6.27
N THR A 257 1.97 -9.30 5.88
CA THR A 257 0.79 -9.12 6.72
C THR A 257 -0.44 -9.65 6.00
N VAL A 258 -1.29 -10.36 6.74
CA VAL A 258 -2.57 -10.87 6.23
C VAL A 258 -3.65 -10.50 7.22
N GLY A 259 -4.73 -9.87 6.75
CA GLY A 259 -5.80 -9.38 7.60
C GLY A 259 -7.11 -9.16 6.85
N THR A 260 -8.17 -8.82 7.58
CA THR A 260 -9.46 -8.46 6.96
C THR A 260 -9.53 -6.99 6.56
N SER A 261 -8.60 -6.18 7.04
CA SER A 261 -8.47 -4.76 6.72
C SER A 261 -6.99 -4.33 6.79
N THR A 262 -6.73 -3.05 6.53
CA THR A 262 -5.40 -2.44 6.67
C THR A 262 -5.07 -2.04 8.11
N GLU A 263 -6.02 -2.12 9.03
CA GLU A 263 -5.84 -1.77 10.43
C GLU A 263 -5.13 -2.89 11.20
N LYS A 264 -4.24 -2.54 12.12
CA LYS A 264 -3.35 -3.50 12.78
C LYS A 264 -4.11 -4.51 13.66
N GLU A 265 -5.25 -4.10 14.20
CA GLU A 265 -6.09 -4.92 15.06
C GLU A 265 -6.77 -6.06 14.29
N ASP A 266 -6.88 -5.90 12.97
CA ASP A 266 -7.52 -6.85 12.05
C ASP A 266 -6.52 -7.79 11.38
N PHE A 267 -5.24 -7.75 11.80
CA PHE A 267 -4.23 -8.68 11.30
C PHE A 267 -4.47 -10.07 11.87
N ILE A 268 -4.59 -11.04 10.96
CA ILE A 268 -4.79 -12.45 11.27
C ILE A 268 -3.43 -13.14 11.43
N SER A 269 -2.45 -12.79 10.61
CA SER A 269 -1.13 -13.42 10.62
C SER A 269 -0.06 -12.47 10.10
N GLU A 270 1.12 -12.54 10.71
CA GLU A 270 2.30 -11.77 10.32
C GLU A 270 3.45 -12.73 10.01
N GLY A 271 4.14 -12.52 8.89
CA GLY A 271 5.20 -13.39 8.40
C GLY A 271 6.47 -12.60 8.12
N THR A 272 7.63 -13.20 8.36
CA THR A 272 8.92 -12.65 7.93
C THR A 272 9.79 -13.71 7.30
N LYS A 273 10.56 -13.35 6.28
CA LYS A 273 11.52 -14.25 5.64
C LYS A 273 12.81 -13.48 5.39
N GLY A 274 13.91 -13.97 5.96
CA GLY A 274 15.24 -13.44 5.66
C GLY A 274 15.67 -13.76 4.22
N ARG A 275 16.60 -12.97 3.70
CA ARG A 275 17.25 -13.22 2.41
C ARG A 275 17.86 -14.63 2.40
N GLY A 276 17.54 -15.42 1.37
CA GLY A 276 18.06 -16.80 1.22
C GLY A 276 17.50 -17.84 2.20
N ALA A 277 16.63 -17.46 3.14
CA ALA A 277 15.95 -18.43 4.00
C ALA A 277 15.00 -19.33 3.18
N ASN A 278 14.79 -20.58 3.60
CA ASN A 278 13.94 -21.53 2.86
C ASN A 278 12.46 -21.45 3.24
N SER A 279 12.12 -20.83 4.37
CA SER A 279 10.76 -20.79 4.91
C SER A 279 10.42 -19.43 5.52
N ILE A 280 9.13 -19.15 5.60
CA ILE A 280 8.58 -17.97 6.28
C ILE A 280 8.44 -18.30 7.76
N PHE A 281 8.85 -17.37 8.61
CA PHE A 281 8.56 -17.40 10.04
C PHE A 281 7.26 -16.65 10.31
N TRP A 282 6.21 -17.41 10.64
CA TRP A 282 4.88 -16.89 10.98
C TRP A 282 4.75 -16.61 12.48
N ARG A 283 4.12 -15.50 12.84
CA ARG A 283 3.71 -15.14 14.21
C ARG A 283 2.20 -15.22 14.37
#